data_AF-A0A6P7H071-F1
#
_entry.id   AF-A0A6P7H071-F1
#
_cell.length_a   1.000
_cell.length_b   1.000
_cell.length_c   1.000
_cell.angle_alpha   90.00
_cell.angle_beta   90.00
_cell.angle_gamma   90.00
#
_symmetry.space_group_name_H-M   'P 1'
#
loop_
_entity.id
_entity.type
_entity.pdbx_description
1 polymer ?
#
loop_
_entity_poly.entity_id
_entity_poly.type
_entity_poly.pdbx_seq_one_letter_code
_entity_poly.pdbx_strand_id
1 'polypeptide(L)'
;MCQVYVASAILILALVDCGFALQCWDCKSEFDVTCRDYFNVSRIEENNRIYENFNFQQSNSRQFSIGNRNNPRKIHCDGSYVNSYNQKTVCLKTVSRGFSGSGSNAEIPNVHRECRIVSKSLAAGECPDELKNDRSRTIDYCVTCETDGCNLATGIKSNIVLASVPLLLLALLQK
;
A
#
# COMPACT_ATOMS: atom_id res chain seq x y z
N MET A 1 -39.03 -9.57 17.25
CA MET A 1 -37.88 -10.29 17.82
C MET A 1 -36.78 -10.55 16.78
N CYS A 2 -37.07 -11.05 15.58
CA CYS A 2 -36.05 -11.29 14.53
C CYS A 2 -35.18 -10.05 14.18
N GLN A 3 -35.77 -8.86 14.10
CA GLN A 3 -35.05 -7.61 13.80
C GLN A 3 -33.96 -7.24 14.81
N VAL A 4 -34.14 -7.58 16.09
CA VAL A 4 -33.17 -7.22 17.15
C VAL A 4 -31.91 -8.07 17.03
N TYR A 5 -32.04 -9.34 16.65
CA TYR A 5 -30.91 -10.25 16.45
C TYR A 5 -30.09 -9.93 15.20
N VAL A 6 -30.74 -9.44 14.14
CA VAL A 6 -30.04 -9.00 12.92
C VAL A 6 -29.22 -7.75 13.19
N ALA A 7 -29.79 -6.76 13.91
CA ALA A 7 -29.08 -5.54 14.27
C ALA A 7 -27.87 -5.81 15.18
N SER A 8 -27.99 -6.72 16.15
CA SER A 8 -26.87 -7.07 17.04
C SER A 8 -25.77 -7.84 16.31
N ALA A 9 -26.10 -8.75 15.39
CA ALA A 9 -25.11 -9.48 14.60
C ALA A 9 -24.30 -8.56 13.69
N ILE A 10 -24.95 -7.57 13.05
CA ILE A 10 -24.26 -6.55 12.24
C ILE A 10 -23.31 -5.70 13.10
N LEU A 11 -23.74 -5.31 14.31
CA LEU A 11 -22.90 -4.54 15.23
C LEU A 11 -21.67 -5.34 15.68
N ILE A 12 -21.83 -6.63 16.00
CA ILE A 12 -20.72 -7.49 16.42
C ILE A 12 -19.72 -7.69 15.27
N LEU A 13 -20.21 -7.95 14.05
CA LEU A 13 -19.35 -8.07 12.86
C LEU A 13 -18.61 -6.77 12.54
N ALA A 14 -19.20 -5.61 12.83
CA ALA A 14 -18.56 -4.31 12.68
C ALA A 14 -17.46 -4.04 13.73
N LEU A 15 -17.43 -4.78 14.84
CA LEU A 15 -16.44 -4.64 15.91
C LEU A 15 -15.25 -5.61 15.79
N VAL A 16 -15.31 -6.57 14.86
CA VAL A 16 -14.19 -7.48 14.59
C VAL A 16 -13.20 -6.76 13.68
N ASP A 17 -12.47 -5.81 14.25
CA ASP A 17 -11.24 -5.29 13.64
C ASP A 17 -10.14 -6.30 13.96
N CYS A 18 -9.91 -7.23 13.03
CA CYS A 18 -8.83 -8.20 13.17
C CYS A 18 -7.49 -7.45 13.11
N GLY A 19 -6.71 -7.50 14.19
CA GLY A 19 -5.37 -6.92 14.31
C GLY A 19 -4.34 -7.60 13.43
N PHE A 20 -4.53 -7.60 12.11
CA PHE A 20 -3.53 -8.01 11.16
C PHE A 20 -2.44 -6.95 11.07
N ALA A 21 -1.18 -7.39 10.94
CA ALA A 21 -0.08 -6.48 10.69
C ALA A 21 -0.27 -5.82 9.33
N LEU A 22 -0.14 -4.49 9.28
CA LEU A 22 -0.25 -3.69 8.05
C LEU A 22 0.62 -4.30 6.95
N GLN A 23 0.01 -4.52 5.78
CA GLN A 23 0.70 -5.02 4.61
C GLN A 23 0.81 -3.92 3.54
N CYS A 24 2.01 -3.61 3.07
CA CYS A 24 2.22 -2.58 2.04
C CYS A 24 2.90 -3.16 0.81
N TRP A 25 2.67 -2.53 -0.35
CA TRP A 25 3.49 -2.81 -1.52
C TRP A 25 4.89 -2.23 -1.34
N ASP A 26 5.90 -3.04 -1.60
CA ASP A 26 7.32 -2.66 -1.63
C ASP A 26 7.84 -2.81 -3.05
N CYS A 27 8.15 -1.69 -3.70
CA CYS A 27 8.66 -1.67 -5.07
C CYS A 27 9.34 -0.35 -5.45
N LYS A 28 10.27 -0.45 -6.41
CA LYS A 28 11.01 0.69 -6.99
C LYS A 28 11.00 0.63 -8.50
N SER A 29 10.53 1.69 -9.14
CA SER A 29 10.46 1.75 -10.60
C SER A 29 11.81 1.92 -11.29
N GLU A 30 12.87 2.23 -10.54
CA GLU A 30 14.26 2.20 -11.02
C GLU A 30 14.70 0.79 -11.42
N PHE A 31 14.24 -0.22 -10.68
CA PHE A 31 14.65 -1.61 -10.90
C PHE A 31 13.59 -2.43 -11.64
N ASP A 32 12.30 -2.11 -11.46
CA ASP A 32 11.20 -2.79 -12.14
C ASP A 32 10.20 -1.80 -12.73
N VAL A 33 10.15 -1.75 -14.06
CA VAL A 33 9.23 -0.88 -14.82
C VAL A 33 7.75 -1.13 -14.51
N THR A 34 7.39 -2.33 -14.03
CA THR A 34 6.01 -2.66 -13.66
C THR A 34 5.55 -1.91 -12.41
N CYS A 35 6.48 -1.51 -11.53
CA CYS A 35 6.18 -0.64 -10.39
C CYS A 35 5.72 0.76 -10.84
N ARG A 36 6.03 1.18 -12.07
CA ARG A 36 5.58 2.48 -12.60
C ARG A 36 4.09 2.48 -12.94
N ASP A 37 3.55 1.34 -13.36
CA ASP A 37 2.16 1.26 -13.76
C ASP A 37 1.25 1.38 -12.52
N TYR A 38 0.49 2.46 -12.51
CA TYR A 38 -0.39 2.80 -11.40
C TYR A 38 -1.67 1.96 -11.40
N PHE A 39 -2.13 1.50 -12.57
CA PHE A 39 -3.45 0.88 -12.74
C PHE A 39 -3.40 -0.64 -12.96
N ASN A 40 -2.24 -1.19 -13.31
CA ASN A 40 -2.14 -2.58 -13.73
C ASN A 40 -1.78 -3.55 -12.59
N VAL A 41 -2.66 -3.59 -11.59
CA VAL A 41 -2.55 -4.49 -10.43
C VAL A 41 -2.53 -5.95 -10.88
N SER A 42 -3.38 -6.31 -11.85
CA SER A 42 -3.49 -7.67 -12.38
C SER A 42 -2.16 -8.16 -12.93
N ARG A 43 -1.40 -7.30 -13.64
CA ARG A 43 -0.09 -7.68 -14.18
C ARG A 43 0.97 -7.84 -13.11
N ILE A 44 0.94 -7.02 -12.05
CA ILE A 44 1.86 -7.17 -10.91
C ILE A 44 1.57 -8.49 -10.18
N GLU A 45 0.29 -8.80 -9.91
CA GLU A 45 -0.11 -10.05 -9.27
C GLU A 45 0.19 -11.28 -10.13
N GLU A 46 -0.06 -11.20 -11.45
CA GLU A 46 0.27 -12.25 -12.40
C GLU A 46 1.79 -12.51 -12.46
N ASN A 47 2.59 -11.45 -12.56
CA ASN A 47 4.05 -11.57 -12.52
C ASN A 47 4.53 -12.20 -11.21
N ASN A 48 3.94 -11.81 -10.07
CA ASN A 48 4.30 -12.41 -8.78
C ASN A 48 4.02 -13.91 -8.73
N ARG A 49 2.86 -14.35 -9.23
CA ARG A 49 2.55 -15.78 -9.31
C ARG A 49 3.56 -16.53 -10.17
N ILE A 50 3.98 -15.94 -11.29
CA ILE A 50 5.02 -16.52 -12.15
C ILE A 50 6.35 -16.65 -11.39
N TYR A 51 6.78 -15.59 -10.69
CA TYR A 51 8.03 -15.61 -9.91
C TYR A 51 7.99 -16.59 -8.73
N GLU A 52 6.87 -16.68 -8.01
CA GLU A 52 6.70 -17.64 -6.91
C GLU A 52 6.83 -19.08 -7.42
N ASN A 53 6.22 -19.40 -8.57
CA ASN A 53 6.35 -20.70 -9.21
C ASN A 53 7.80 -21.02 -9.62
N PHE A 54 8.53 -20.05 -10.18
CA PHE A 54 9.94 -20.25 -10.55
C PHE A 54 10.83 -20.50 -9.32
N ASN A 55 10.61 -19.78 -8.22
CA ASN A 55 11.38 -19.97 -6.99
C ASN A 55 11.13 -21.33 -6.33
N PHE A 56 9.91 -21.89 -6.43
CA PHE A 56 9.59 -23.21 -5.88
C PHE A 56 10.34 -24.36 -6.59
N GLN A 57 10.66 -24.20 -7.88
CA GLN A 57 11.52 -25.18 -8.57
C GLN A 57 13.00 -25.05 -8.19
N GLN A 58 13.44 -23.85 -7.77
CA GLN A 58 14.85 -23.59 -7.46
C GLN A 58 15.23 -23.93 -6.00
N SER A 59 14.26 -24.11 -5.10
CA SER A 59 14.49 -24.42 -3.67
C SER A 59 15.07 -25.80 -3.36
N ASN A 60 15.38 -26.62 -4.38
CA ASN A 60 16.20 -27.83 -4.20
C ASN A 60 17.71 -27.55 -4.16
N SER A 61 18.14 -26.33 -4.47
CA SER A 61 19.55 -25.91 -4.42
C SER A 61 19.75 -25.04 -3.18
N ARG A 62 20.30 -25.62 -2.11
CA ARG A 62 20.67 -24.89 -0.89
C ARG A 62 21.77 -23.88 -1.20
N GLN A 63 21.42 -22.64 -1.55
CA GLN A 63 22.19 -21.41 -1.33
C GLN A 63 21.52 -20.26 -2.07
N PHE A 64 21.45 -19.11 -1.41
CA PHE A 64 20.91 -17.82 -1.90
C PHE A 64 19.38 -17.69 -1.99
N SER A 65 18.78 -17.19 -0.91
CA SER A 65 17.62 -16.28 -1.01
C SER A 65 18.02 -14.89 -0.51
N ILE A 66 19.01 -14.30 -1.17
CA ILE A 66 19.00 -12.84 -1.41
C ILE A 66 18.02 -12.63 -2.58
N GLY A 67 16.76 -13.02 -2.36
CA GLY A 67 15.73 -13.06 -3.37
C GLY A 67 15.44 -11.64 -3.81
N ASN A 68 15.92 -11.31 -5.00
CA ASN A 68 15.57 -10.19 -5.86
C ASN A 68 14.59 -9.20 -5.19
N ARG A 69 15.12 -8.32 -4.31
CA ARG A 69 14.33 -7.33 -3.54
C ARG A 69 13.66 -6.28 -4.43
N ASN A 70 13.87 -6.38 -5.74
CA ASN A 70 13.44 -5.41 -6.72
C ASN A 70 12.06 -5.73 -7.29
N ASN A 71 11.55 -6.95 -7.09
CA ASN A 71 10.23 -7.33 -7.59
C ASN A 71 9.13 -6.72 -6.70
N PRO A 72 8.10 -6.10 -7.31
CA PRO A 72 6.98 -5.54 -6.56
C PRO A 72 6.23 -6.62 -5.81
N ARG A 73 6.15 -6.52 -4.49
CA ARG A 73 5.42 -7.50 -3.67
C ARG A 73 4.76 -6.84 -2.49
N LYS A 74 3.74 -7.51 -1.95
CA LYS A 74 3.12 -7.09 -0.70
C LYS A 74 3.92 -7.69 0.46
N ILE A 75 4.43 -6.84 1.35
CA ILE A 75 5.19 -7.24 2.54
C ILE A 75 4.44 -6.86 3.81
N HIS A 76 4.63 -7.64 4.87
CA HIS A 76 4.17 -7.25 6.21
C HIS A 76 5.12 -6.19 6.76
N CYS A 77 4.56 -5.15 7.37
CA CYS A 77 5.34 -4.07 7.97
C CYS A 77 5.70 -4.31 9.45
N ASP A 78 5.45 -5.52 9.95
CA ASP A 78 5.78 -5.99 11.30
C ASP A 78 7.30 -6.07 11.55
N GLY A 79 8.08 -6.36 10.50
CA GLY A 79 9.56 -6.49 10.54
C GLY A 79 10.32 -5.23 10.98
N SER A 80 9.66 -4.07 11.03
CA SER A 80 10.26 -2.79 11.45
C SER A 80 10.18 -2.61 12.97
N TYR A 81 10.77 -3.55 13.71
CA TYR A 81 10.64 -3.76 15.17
C TYR A 81 11.34 -2.70 16.06
N VAL A 82 11.01 -1.43 15.89
CA VAL A 82 11.23 -0.43 16.95
C VAL A 82 9.96 0.41 17.08
N ASN A 83 9.00 -0.15 17.82
CA ASN A 83 7.82 0.59 18.25
C ASN A 83 8.26 1.62 19.30
N SER A 84 8.84 2.73 18.82
CA SER A 84 9.03 3.91 19.67
C SER A 84 7.66 4.46 20.04
N TYR A 85 7.51 4.95 21.27
CA TYR A 85 6.21 5.37 21.84
C TYR A 85 5.42 6.35 20.96
N ASN A 86 6.12 7.14 20.14
CA ASN A 86 5.58 8.17 19.26
C ASN A 86 5.65 7.85 17.77
N GLN A 87 5.82 6.58 17.42
CA GLN A 87 5.94 6.13 16.03
C GLN A 87 4.82 5.16 15.64
N LYS A 88 4.45 5.17 14.36
CA LYS A 88 3.52 4.21 13.75
C LYS A 88 4.04 3.80 12.38
N THR A 89 3.64 2.62 11.94
CA THR A 89 3.99 2.11 10.61
C THR A 89 2.89 2.47 9.61
N VAL A 90 3.28 2.96 8.44
CA VAL A 90 2.39 3.36 7.36
C VAL A 90 2.88 2.81 6.03
N CYS A 91 1.99 2.69 5.06
CA CYS A 91 2.38 2.51 3.68
C CYS A 91 2.70 3.87 3.07
N LEU A 92 3.88 4.02 2.50
CA LEU A 92 4.30 5.22 1.79
C LEU A 92 4.28 4.97 0.28
N LYS A 93 3.85 5.97 -0.48
CA LYS A 93 4.06 6.06 -1.93
C LYS A 93 4.68 7.41 -2.26
N THR A 94 5.77 7.38 -3.01
CA THR A 94 6.44 8.57 -3.54
C THR A 94 6.58 8.47 -5.05
N VAL A 95 6.42 9.60 -5.73
CA VAL A 95 6.73 9.77 -7.15
C VAL A 95 7.68 10.95 -7.24
N SER A 96 8.84 10.71 -7.84
CA SER A 96 9.85 11.74 -8.07
C SER A 96 10.21 11.79 -9.54
N ARG A 97 10.66 12.95 -10.00
CA ARG A 97 11.19 13.08 -11.36
C ARG A 97 12.60 12.53 -11.40
N GLY A 98 12.80 11.49 -12.21
CA GLY A 98 14.13 10.99 -12.50
C GLY A 98 14.81 11.91 -13.51
N PHE A 99 15.95 12.51 -13.15
CA PHE A 99 16.85 13.08 -14.16
C PHE A 99 17.49 11.91 -14.92
N SER A 100 16.85 11.51 -16.02
CA SER A 100 17.49 10.58 -16.95
C SER A 100 18.60 11.35 -17.66
N GLY A 101 19.86 11.08 -17.32
CA GLY A 101 21.03 11.66 -18.00
C GLY A 101 21.17 11.26 -19.48
N SER A 102 20.19 10.52 -20.03
CA SER A 102 20.07 10.18 -21.44
C SER A 102 19.13 11.19 -22.07
N GLY A 103 19.61 11.98 -23.02
CA GLY A 103 18.94 13.15 -23.62
C GLY A 103 17.64 12.88 -24.41
N SER A 104 16.80 11.96 -23.96
CA SER A 104 15.41 11.82 -24.39
C SER A 104 14.54 12.79 -23.60
N ASN A 105 13.77 13.62 -24.31
CA ASN A 105 12.83 14.61 -23.74
C ASN A 105 11.64 13.99 -22.96
N ALA A 106 11.62 12.68 -22.75
CA ALA A 106 10.57 12.00 -22.02
C ALA A 106 11.01 11.82 -20.56
N GLU A 107 10.52 12.68 -19.68
CA GLU A 107 10.74 12.56 -18.26
C GLU A 107 9.98 11.35 -17.72
N ILE A 108 10.74 10.40 -17.20
CA ILE A 108 10.20 9.13 -16.74
C ILE A 108 10.00 9.22 -15.21
N PRO A 109 8.76 9.09 -14.69
CA PRO A 109 8.52 9.20 -13.26
C PRO A 109 9.11 8.00 -12.53
N ASN A 110 9.74 8.28 -11.39
CA ASN A 110 10.30 7.30 -10.49
C ASN A 110 9.36 7.07 -9.31
N VAL A 111 8.70 5.93 -9.31
CA VAL A 111 7.76 5.50 -8.26
C VAL A 111 8.48 4.62 -7.24
N HIS A 112 8.38 4.99 -5.97
CA HIS A 112 8.89 4.20 -4.84
C HIS A 112 7.78 3.98 -3.81
N ARG A 113 7.58 2.73 -3.42
CA ARG A 113 6.58 2.27 -2.46
C ARG A 113 7.27 1.45 -1.39
N GLU A 114 6.95 1.68 -0.13
CA GLU A 114 7.54 0.96 1.00
C GLU A 114 6.64 0.99 2.25
N CYS A 115 6.90 0.07 3.17
CA CYS A 115 6.54 0.24 4.58
C CYS A 115 7.47 1.29 5.21
N ARG A 116 6.92 2.24 5.97
CA ARG A 116 7.73 3.25 6.65
C ARG A 116 7.23 3.51 8.06
N ILE A 117 8.17 3.70 8.99
CA ILE A 117 7.87 4.21 10.33
C ILE A 117 7.84 5.74 10.27
N VAL A 118 6.75 6.33 10.74
CA VAL A 118 6.54 7.79 10.80
C VAL A 118 6.10 8.21 12.20
N SER A 119 6.08 9.51 12.49
CA SER A 119 5.48 10.02 13.73
C SER A 119 3.99 9.66 13.80
N LYS A 120 3.51 9.29 14.99
CA LYS A 120 2.07 9.09 15.25
C LYS A 120 1.23 10.32 14.92
N SER A 121 1.82 11.52 15.00
CA SER A 121 1.17 12.79 14.69
C SER A 121 0.94 13.02 13.19
N LEU A 122 1.63 12.29 12.31
CA LEU A 122 1.47 12.44 10.85
C LEU A 122 0.08 11.92 10.44
N ALA A 123 -0.75 12.76 9.81
CA ALA A 123 -2.07 12.33 9.39
C ALA A 123 -1.99 11.46 8.13
N ALA A 124 -2.91 10.49 8.00
CA ALA A 124 -3.02 9.71 6.77
C ALA A 124 -3.28 10.65 5.57
N GLY A 125 -2.53 10.45 4.49
CA GLY A 125 -2.54 11.31 3.32
C GLY A 125 -1.41 12.35 3.30
N GLU A 126 -0.70 12.57 4.41
CA GLU A 126 0.40 13.51 4.47
C GLU A 126 1.74 12.88 4.09
N CYS A 127 2.68 13.71 3.66
CA CYS A 127 4.06 13.33 3.38
C CYS A 127 4.94 13.52 4.64
N PRO A 128 5.82 12.57 4.99
CA PRO A 128 6.80 12.75 6.05
C PRO A 128 7.69 13.99 5.84
N ASP A 129 8.00 14.71 6.91
CA ASP A 129 8.75 15.98 6.82
C ASP A 129 10.19 15.79 6.33
N GLU A 130 10.80 14.61 6.55
CA GLU A 130 12.13 14.32 6.01
C GLU A 130 12.13 14.33 4.47
N LEU A 131 11.03 13.88 3.86
CA LEU A 131 10.90 13.81 2.40
C LEU A 131 10.54 15.17 1.81
N LYS A 132 9.72 15.98 2.51
CA LYS A 132 9.41 17.35 2.08
C LYS A 132 10.65 18.23 1.96
N ASN A 133 11.63 18.00 2.83
CA ASN A 133 12.84 18.82 2.92
C ASN A 133 14.03 18.25 2.11
N ASP A 134 13.86 17.11 1.45
CA ASP A 134 14.93 16.49 0.67
C ASP A 134 15.19 17.28 -0.62
N ARG A 135 16.31 18.01 -0.66
CA ARG A 135 16.75 18.79 -1.83
C ARG A 135 17.39 17.93 -2.92
N SER A 136 17.72 16.68 -2.62
CA SER A 136 18.38 15.79 -3.58
C SER A 136 17.42 15.24 -4.64
N ARG A 137 16.11 15.31 -4.39
CA ARG A 137 15.07 14.74 -5.25
C ARG A 137 13.86 15.67 -5.34
N THR A 138 13.38 15.93 -6.55
CA THR A 138 12.10 16.62 -6.74
C THR A 138 10.98 15.61 -6.59
N ILE A 139 10.29 15.64 -5.44
CA ILE A 139 9.14 14.78 -5.16
C ILE A 139 7.87 15.46 -5.67
N ASP A 140 7.25 14.89 -6.70
CA ASP A 140 6.00 15.38 -7.28
C ASP A 140 4.76 14.92 -6.50
N TYR A 141 4.84 13.72 -5.94
CA TYR A 141 3.73 13.11 -5.22
C TYR A 141 4.25 12.32 -4.02
N CYS A 142 3.61 12.49 -2.88
CA CYS A 142 3.95 11.79 -1.66
C CYS A 142 2.69 11.64 -0.82
N VAL A 143 2.36 10.41 -0.43
CA VAL A 143 1.17 10.11 0.36
C VAL A 143 1.44 8.94 1.28
N THR A 144 0.93 9.01 2.51
CA THR A 144 0.91 7.90 3.46
C THR A 144 -0.50 7.36 3.66
N CYS A 145 -0.62 6.10 4.03
CA CYS A 145 -1.91 5.49 4.35
C CYS A 145 -1.72 4.30 5.32
N GLU A 146 -2.81 3.93 6.00
CA GLU A 146 -2.79 3.02 7.17
C GLU A 146 -3.60 1.74 6.94
N THR A 147 -3.97 1.43 5.69
CA THR A 147 -4.73 0.24 5.33
C THR A 147 -3.95 -0.68 4.39
N ASP A 148 -4.28 -1.97 4.39
CA ASP A 148 -3.51 -2.94 3.61
C ASP A 148 -3.52 -2.63 2.11
N GLY A 149 -2.33 -2.59 1.51
CA GLY A 149 -2.12 -2.37 0.09
C GLY A 149 -2.53 -0.97 -0.39
N CYS A 150 -2.80 -0.02 0.50
CA CYS A 150 -3.33 1.29 0.15
C CYS A 150 -2.36 2.13 -0.70
N ASN A 151 -1.05 1.90 -0.58
CA ASN A 151 -0.03 2.56 -1.39
C ASN A 151 0.04 2.03 -2.84
N LEU A 152 -0.84 1.08 -3.20
CA LEU A 152 -1.07 0.70 -4.58
C LEU A 152 -1.84 1.79 -5.33
N ALA A 153 -2.99 2.22 -4.76
CA ALA A 153 -3.93 3.19 -5.31
C ALA A 153 -3.40 4.66 -5.19
N THR A 154 -3.86 5.56 -6.05
CA THR A 154 -3.90 7.00 -5.87
C THR A 154 -5.01 7.16 -4.88
N GLY A 155 -4.73 7.78 -3.73
CA GLY A 155 -5.67 7.82 -2.61
C GLY A 155 -7.07 8.26 -3.03
N ILE A 156 -7.93 7.30 -3.37
CA ILE A 156 -9.36 7.51 -3.48
C ILE A 156 -9.78 7.63 -2.03
N LYS A 157 -10.21 8.82 -1.62
CA LYS A 157 -10.77 9.07 -0.29
C LYS A 157 -12.05 8.24 -0.14
N SER A 158 -11.89 6.96 0.20
CA SER A 158 -12.91 5.92 0.07
C SER A 158 -13.89 5.86 1.25
N ASN A 159 -14.26 7.01 1.81
CA ASN A 159 -15.05 7.05 3.06
C ASN A 159 -16.51 7.50 2.91
N ILE A 160 -16.97 7.91 1.72
CA ILE A 160 -18.33 8.47 1.60
C ILE A 160 -19.30 7.55 0.84
N VAL A 161 -18.81 6.67 -0.04
CA VAL A 161 -19.69 5.89 -0.93
C VAL A 161 -20.21 4.60 -0.28
N LEU A 162 -19.43 3.93 0.57
CA LEU A 162 -19.87 2.67 1.21
C LEU A 162 -20.77 2.88 2.43
N ALA A 163 -20.65 4.01 3.12
CA ALA A 163 -21.49 4.33 4.28
C ALA A 163 -22.95 4.69 3.90
N SER A 164 -23.22 5.07 2.64
CA SER A 164 -24.56 5.43 2.18
C SER A 164 -25.41 4.23 1.73
N VAL A 165 -24.78 3.11 1.39
CA VAL A 165 -25.46 1.89 0.89
C VAL A 165 -26.42 1.28 1.94
N PRO A 166 -26.04 1.13 3.23
CA PRO A 166 -26.95 0.60 4.25
C PRO A 166 -28.13 1.55 4.55
N LEU A 167 -27.89 2.86 4.52
CA LEU A 167 -28.92 3.89 4.73
C LEU A 167 -29.97 3.90 3.61
N LEU A 168 -29.54 3.73 2.36
CA LEU A 168 -30.43 3.60 1.21
C LEU A 168 -31.26 2.30 1.27
N LEU A 169 -30.65 1.18 1.65
CA LEU A 169 -31.36 -0.10 1.84
C LEU A 169 -32.39 -0.03 2.97
N LEU A 170 -32.07 0.61 4.09
CA LEU A 170 -33.03 0.86 5.18
C LEU A 170 -34.19 1.76 4.74
N ALA A 171 -33.92 2.81 3.96
CA ALA A 171 -34.96 3.70 3.42
C ALA A 171 -35.87 2.99 2.40
N LEU A 172 -35.35 2.04 1.62
CA LEU A 172 -36.12 1.25 0.66
C LEU A 172 -36.97 0.16 1.34
N LEU A 173 -36.54 -0.38 2.48
CA LEU A 173 -37.29 -1.39 3.25
C LEU A 173 -38.43 -0.81 4.10
N GLN A 174 -38.50 0.51 4.25
CA GLN A 174 -39.56 1.22 4.99
C GLN A 174 -40.74 1.64 4.11
N LYS A 175 -40.73 1.31 2.82
CA LYS A 175 -41.86 1.46 1.89
C LYS A 175 -42.53 0.12 1.62
#